data_AF-L1LEM5-F1
#
_entry.id   AF-L1LEM5-F1
#
_cell.length_a   1.000
_cell.length_b   1.000
_cell.length_c   1.000
_cell.angle_alpha   90.00
_cell.angle_beta   90.00
_cell.angle_gamma   90.00
#
_symmetry.space_group_name_H-M   'P 1'
#
loop_
_entity.id
_entity.type
_entity.pdbx_description
1 polymer ?
#
loop_
_entity_poly.entity_id
_entity_poly.type
_entity_poly.pdbx_seq_one_letter_code
_entity_poly.pdbx_strand_id
1 'polypeptide(L)'
;MSTIVPKVGVVVFGLLTVSQKTPVKVSRAKSANASVSLFVSELKEILNNQTACVPNKEMLDLAKEVIEVNNLPIQPDELLNRANYYGYILKQGTFWKTNV
;
A
#
# COMPACT_ATOMS: atom_id res chain seq x y z
N MET A 1 60.23 20.12 48.34
CA MET A 1 60.21 18.77 47.72
C MET A 1 59.25 17.95 48.58
N SER A 2 58.08 17.47 48.19
CA SER A 2 57.43 17.32 46.88
C SER A 2 55.91 17.31 47.09
N THR A 3 55.21 17.95 46.16
CA THR A 3 53.75 18.02 46.02
C THR A 3 53.21 16.68 45.49
N ILE A 4 52.18 16.08 46.08
CA ILE A 4 51.45 14.96 45.48
C ILE A 4 49.94 15.19 45.62
N VAL A 5 49.30 15.07 44.45
CA VAL A 5 48.02 15.61 44.01
C VAL A 5 46.86 14.66 44.37
N PRO A 6 45.66 15.16 44.72
CA PRO A 6 44.48 14.31 44.91
C PRO A 6 44.08 13.63 43.59
N LYS A 7 43.97 12.29 43.62
CA LYS A 7 43.60 11.46 42.47
C LYS A 7 42.10 11.57 42.22
N VAL A 8 41.72 12.54 41.39
CA VAL A 8 40.38 12.71 40.83
C VAL A 8 40.09 11.52 39.91
N GLY A 9 39.23 10.61 40.37
CA GLY A 9 38.68 9.53 39.57
C GLY A 9 37.60 10.06 38.63
N VAL A 10 38.01 10.50 37.44
CA VAL A 10 37.12 10.84 36.33
C VAL A 10 36.51 9.54 35.79
N VAL A 11 35.23 9.30 36.08
CA VAL A 11 34.47 8.24 35.41
C VAL A 11 33.99 8.80 34.08
N VAL A 12 34.70 8.44 33.02
CA VAL A 12 34.31 8.70 31.63
C VAL A 12 33.08 7.85 31.31
N PHE A 13 31.89 8.43 31.39
CA PHE A 13 30.70 7.87 30.74
C PHE A 13 30.79 8.14 29.23
N GLY A 14 31.54 7.29 28.56
CA GLY A 14 31.45 7.13 27.12
C GLY A 14 30.34 6.16 26.75
N LEU A 15 29.83 6.33 25.53
CA LEU A 15 29.03 5.36 24.78
C LEU A 15 27.52 5.34 25.09
N LEU A 16 26.76 6.16 24.36
CA LEU A 16 26.14 5.77 23.10
C LEU A 16 24.99 6.74 22.85
N THR A 17 25.13 7.51 21.79
CA THR A 17 23.98 8.07 21.09
C THR A 17 23.07 6.91 20.70
N VAL A 18 22.08 6.62 21.55
CA VAL A 18 20.87 5.95 21.10
C VAL A 18 20.28 6.93 20.10
N SER A 19 20.63 6.70 18.83
CA SER A 19 19.92 7.18 17.68
C SER A 19 18.47 6.77 17.92
N GLN A 20 17.70 7.69 18.52
CA GLN A 20 16.26 7.60 18.57
C GLN A 20 15.86 7.64 17.11
N LYS A 21 15.77 6.44 16.56
CA LYS A 21 15.11 6.10 15.31
C LYS A 21 13.80 6.87 15.41
N THR A 22 13.77 8.01 14.72
CA THR A 22 12.53 8.71 14.45
C THR A 22 11.56 7.61 14.02
N PRO A 23 10.34 7.54 14.58
CA PRO A 23 9.33 6.75 13.92
C PRO A 23 9.21 7.40 12.54
N VAL A 24 9.87 6.80 11.56
CA VAL A 24 9.62 7.08 10.16
C VAL A 24 8.14 6.79 10.06
N LYS A 25 7.36 7.87 10.09
CA LYS A 25 5.94 7.84 9.80
C LYS A 25 5.92 7.19 8.43
N VAL A 26 5.59 5.91 8.40
CA VAL A 26 5.61 5.12 7.17
C VAL A 26 4.48 5.70 6.35
N SER A 27 4.77 6.78 5.62
CA SER A 27 3.90 7.38 4.64
C SER A 27 3.91 6.46 3.43
N ARG A 28 3.39 5.26 3.61
CA ARG A 28 3.21 4.27 2.56
C ARG A 28 1.77 3.75 2.57
N ALA A 29 0.83 4.64 2.83
CA ALA A 29 -0.59 4.45 2.54
C ALA A 29 -0.98 4.95 1.13
N LYS A 30 -0.01 5.29 0.26
CA LYS A 30 -0.29 5.79 -1.10
C LYS A 30 -0.21 4.72 -2.19
N SER A 31 0.52 3.62 -2.01
CA SER A 31 0.74 2.66 -3.10
C SER A 31 -0.45 1.72 -3.33
N ALA A 32 -1.12 1.28 -2.25
CA ALA A 32 -2.29 0.41 -2.35
C ALA A 32 -3.49 1.11 -3.01
N ASN A 33 -3.66 2.41 -2.74
CA ASN A 33 -4.75 3.21 -3.29
C ASN A 33 -4.50 3.57 -4.74
N ALA A 34 -3.25 3.80 -5.14
CA ALA A 34 -2.89 4.10 -6.52
C ALA A 34 -3.27 2.96 -7.48
N SER A 35 -3.02 1.70 -7.08
CA SER A 35 -3.40 0.52 -7.87
C SER A 35 -4.91 0.43 -8.06
N VAL A 36 -5.69 0.66 -7.00
CA VAL A 36 -7.17 0.64 -7.09
C VAL A 36 -7.68 1.80 -7.93
N SER A 37 -7.12 3.01 -7.77
CA SER A 37 -7.56 4.16 -8.56
C SER A 37 -7.26 3.99 -10.04
N LEU A 38 -6.12 3.39 -10.39
CA LEU A 38 -5.78 3.06 -11.78
C LEU A 38 -6.76 2.03 -12.35
N PHE A 39 -6.99 0.94 -11.62
CA PHE A 39 -7.99 -0.06 -12.00
C PHE A 39 -9.37 0.55 -12.21
N VAL A 40 -9.81 1.41 -11.30
CA VAL A 40 -11.10 2.11 -11.42
C VAL A 40 -11.15 3.04 -12.62
N SER A 41 -10.05 3.72 -12.95
CA SER A 41 -9.98 4.60 -14.13
C SER A 41 -10.15 3.81 -15.42
N GLU A 42 -9.37 2.73 -15.58
CA GLU A 42 -9.47 1.81 -16.72
C GLU A 42 -10.87 1.18 -16.82
N LEU A 43 -11.39 0.74 -15.68
CA LEU A 43 -12.70 0.12 -15.58
C LEU A 43 -13.83 1.12 -15.93
N LYS A 44 -13.68 2.41 -15.59
CA LYS A 44 -14.60 3.47 -16.02
C LYS A 44 -14.52 3.73 -17.51
N GLU A 45 -13.34 3.70 -18.11
CA GLU A 45 -13.20 3.85 -19.57
C GLU A 45 -13.84 2.69 -20.32
N ILE A 46 -13.60 1.46 -19.87
CA ILE A 46 -14.15 0.23 -20.47
C ILE A 46 -15.68 0.16 -20.29
N LEU A 47 -16.18 0.52 -19.12
CA LEU A 47 -17.60 0.36 -18.76
C LEU A 47 -18.44 1.62 -18.91
N ASN A 48 -17.89 2.74 -19.39
CA ASN A 48 -18.63 3.98 -19.65
C ASN A 48 -19.84 3.78 -20.58
N ASN A 49 -19.96 2.61 -21.22
CA ASN A 49 -21.06 2.23 -22.09
C ASN A 49 -21.90 1.03 -21.58
N GLN A 50 -21.60 0.43 -20.42
CA GLN A 50 -22.30 -0.76 -19.93
C GLN A 50 -22.50 -0.76 -18.41
N THR A 51 -23.76 -0.70 -17.98
CA THR A 51 -24.21 -1.16 -16.65
C THR A 51 -24.23 -2.69 -16.62
N ALA A 52 -23.09 -3.33 -16.87
CA ALA A 52 -23.00 -4.77 -16.99
C ALA A 52 -22.59 -5.41 -15.66
N CYS A 53 -23.35 -6.42 -15.24
CA CYS A 53 -22.87 -7.40 -14.29
C CYS A 53 -21.77 -8.22 -14.99
N VAL A 54 -20.52 -8.03 -14.57
CA VAL A 54 -19.36 -8.68 -15.16
C VAL A 54 -19.12 -10.02 -14.43
N PRO A 55 -19.02 -11.15 -15.13
CA PRO A 55 -18.66 -12.43 -14.51
C PRO A 55 -17.31 -12.35 -13.78
N ASN A 56 -17.15 -13.13 -12.70
CA ASN A 56 -15.88 -13.17 -11.95
C ASN A 56 -14.64 -13.41 -12.81
N LYS A 57 -14.77 -14.25 -13.84
CA LYS A 57 -13.68 -14.55 -14.77
C LYS A 57 -13.24 -13.31 -15.55
N GLU A 58 -14.18 -12.62 -16.17
CA GLU A 58 -13.89 -11.40 -16.95
C GLU A 58 -13.33 -10.29 -16.06
N MET A 59 -13.85 -10.15 -14.84
CA MET A 59 -13.36 -9.15 -13.89
C MET A 59 -11.92 -9.43 -13.43
N LEU A 60 -11.57 -10.72 -13.26
CA LEU A 60 -10.20 -11.14 -12.94
C LEU A 60 -9.25 -10.94 -14.12
N ASP A 61 -9.69 -11.24 -15.33
CA ASP A 61 -8.91 -11.03 -16.55
C ASP A 61 -8.61 -9.52 -16.74
N LEU A 62 -9.59 -8.64 -16.52
CA LEU A 62 -9.41 -7.18 -16.52
C LEU A 62 -8.43 -6.72 -15.43
N ALA A 63 -8.59 -7.22 -14.20
CA ALA A 63 -7.67 -6.87 -13.11
C ALA A 63 -6.24 -7.30 -13.43
N LYS A 64 -6.06 -8.48 -14.03
CA LYS A 64 -4.77 -9.01 -14.46
C LYS A 64 -4.15 -8.15 -15.56
N GLU A 65 -4.91 -7.76 -16.57
CA GLU A 65 -4.45 -6.88 -17.64
C GLU A 65 -3.96 -5.54 -17.08
N VAL A 66 -4.73 -4.90 -16.20
CA VAL A 66 -4.33 -3.64 -15.56
C VAL A 66 -3.04 -3.81 -14.75
N ILE A 67 -2.90 -4.94 -14.03
CA ILE A 67 -1.69 -5.24 -13.26
C ILE A 67 -0.47 -5.41 -14.16
N GLU A 68 -0.60 -6.13 -15.27
CA GLU A 68 0.48 -6.37 -16.22
C GLU A 68 0.89 -5.08 -16.94
N VAL A 69 -0.08 -4.30 -17.45
CA VAL A 69 0.16 -3.02 -18.12
C VAL A 69 0.86 -2.02 -17.19
N ASN A 70 0.42 -1.94 -15.93
CA ASN A 70 0.94 -0.99 -14.96
C ASN A 70 2.07 -1.55 -14.07
N ASN A 71 2.53 -2.78 -14.31
CA ASN A 71 3.53 -3.50 -13.52
C ASN A 71 3.27 -3.40 -12.00
N LEU A 72 2.02 -3.62 -11.58
CA LEU A 72 1.61 -3.48 -10.19
C LEU A 72 2.03 -4.70 -9.35
N PRO A 73 2.67 -4.52 -8.18
CA PRO A 73 3.03 -5.64 -7.30
C PRO A 73 1.82 -6.07 -6.43
N ILE A 74 0.69 -6.40 -7.06
CA ILE A 74 -0.54 -6.84 -6.40
C ILE A 74 -1.15 -8.01 -7.17
N GLN A 75 -1.79 -8.93 -6.45
CA GLN A 75 -2.53 -10.03 -7.05
C GLN A 75 -3.88 -9.54 -7.63
N PRO A 76 -4.38 -10.11 -8.74
CA PRO A 76 -5.68 -9.73 -9.31
C PRO A 76 -6.83 -9.86 -8.31
N ASP A 77 -6.91 -10.97 -7.58
CA ASP A 77 -7.93 -11.17 -6.54
C ASP A 77 -7.85 -10.12 -5.42
N GLU A 78 -6.63 -9.72 -5.04
CA GLU A 78 -6.45 -8.70 -4.02
C GLU A 78 -6.85 -7.31 -4.53
N LEU A 79 -6.60 -7.01 -5.80
CA LEU A 79 -7.05 -5.78 -6.43
C LEU A 79 -8.57 -5.68 -6.47
N LEU A 80 -9.27 -6.76 -6.83
CA LEU A 80 -10.73 -6.81 -6.82
C LEU A 80 -11.30 -6.66 -5.40
N ASN A 81 -10.73 -7.38 -4.43
CA ASN A 81 -11.16 -7.27 -3.04
C ASN A 81 -10.96 -5.85 -2.49
N ARG A 82 -9.87 -5.18 -2.85
CA ARG A 82 -9.66 -3.77 -2.48
C ARG A 82 -10.64 -2.85 -3.20
N ALA A 83 -10.87 -3.02 -4.49
CA ALA A 83 -11.88 -2.24 -5.22
C ALA A 83 -13.29 -2.41 -4.62
N ASN A 84 -13.62 -3.61 -4.14
CA ASN A 84 -14.86 -3.90 -3.43
C ASN A 84 -14.90 -3.26 -2.05
N TYR A 85 -13.80 -3.31 -1.30
CA TYR A 85 -13.68 -2.64 -0.01
C TYR A 85 -13.88 -1.12 -0.11
N TYR A 86 -13.38 -0.51 -1.19
CA TYR A 86 -13.58 0.92 -1.47
C TYR A 86 -14.95 1.24 -2.09
N GLY A 87 -15.78 0.23 -2.37
CA GLY A 87 -17.14 0.41 -2.87
C GLY A 87 -17.23 0.75 -4.36
N TYR A 88 -16.14 0.64 -5.11
CA TYR A 88 -16.13 0.90 -6.56
C TYR A 88 -16.77 -0.25 -7.36
N ILE A 89 -16.67 -1.46 -6.83
CA ILE A 89 -17.30 -2.66 -7.38
C ILE A 89 -18.02 -3.38 -6.25
N LEU A 90 -19.05 -4.15 -6.57
CA LEU A 90 -19.88 -4.86 -5.61
C LEU A 90 -20.05 -6.30 -6.08
N LYS A 91 -19.76 -7.25 -5.19
CA LYS A 91 -19.99 -8.67 -5.48
C LYS A 91 -21.48 -9.00 -5.36
N GLN A 92 -22.08 -9.51 -6.43
CA GLN A 92 -23.44 -10.03 -6.47
C GLN A 92 -23.42 -11.51 -6.88
N GLY A 93 -23.29 -12.39 -5.90
CA GLY A 93 -23.15 -13.84 -6.13
C GLY A 93 -21.87 -14.17 -6.89
N THR A 94 -22.01 -14.67 -8.13
CA THR A 94 -20.90 -15.01 -9.04
C THR A 94 -20.49 -13.86 -9.96
N PHE A 95 -21.20 -12.73 -9.90
CA PHE A 95 -20.98 -11.55 -10.74
C PHE A 95 -20.46 -10.38 -9.91
N TRP A 96 -19.78 -9.46 -10.60
CA TRP A 96 -19.36 -8.17 -10.08
C TRP A 96 -20.15 -7.08 -10.77
N LYS A 97 -20.68 -6.16 -9.98
CA LYS A 97 -21.36 -4.98 -10.48
C LYS A 97 -20.51 -3.76 -10.19
N THR A 98 -20.41 -2.87 -11.15
CA THR A 98 -19.70 -1.61 -10.97
C THR A 98 -20.59 -0.58 -10.27
N ASN A 99 -19.99 0.17 -9.36
CA ASN A 99 -20.63 1.15 -8.51
C ASN A 99 -19.76 2.43 -8.48
N VAL A 100 -19.53 2.98 -9.68
CA VAL A 100 -18.49 3.99 -9.96
C VAL A 100 -19.02 5.20 -10.68
#